data_AF-A0A3S7KMS8-F1
#
_entry.id   AF-A0A3S7KMS8-F1
#
_cell.length_a   1.000
_cell.length_b   1.000
_cell.length_c   1.000
_cell.angle_alpha   90.00
_cell.angle_beta   90.00
_cell.angle_gamma   90.00
#
_symmetry.space_group_name_H-M   'P 1'
#
loop_
_entity.id
_entity.type
_entity.pdbx_description
1 polymer ?
#
loop_
_entity_poly.entity_id
_entity_poly.type
_entity_poly.pdbx_seq_one_letter_code
_entity_poly.pdbx_strand_id
1 'polypeptide(L)'
;MRHSLYVMAFAFALSAPAWAQDGAMELAQARQAVDKATQADADQYAPDLIGLARQGLEQAQRAAGDRRERKNAPALALRAAADADLARARSEEATATAQLQLRRNEVNQLQRQLSTGEDRR
;
A
#
# COMPACT_ATOMS: atom_id res chain seq x y z
N MET A 1 48.26 24.95 -15.38
CA MET A 1 48.10 24.80 -13.91
C MET A 1 46.81 25.46 -13.38
N ARG A 2 45.60 25.15 -13.89
CA ARG A 2 44.33 25.76 -13.37
C ARG A 2 43.06 24.89 -13.46
N HIS A 3 43.10 23.71 -14.10
CA HIS A 3 41.92 22.86 -14.29
C HIS A 3 41.81 21.71 -13.28
N SER A 4 42.88 21.42 -12.53
CA SER A 4 42.92 20.26 -11.62
C SER A 4 42.26 20.51 -10.26
N LEU A 5 41.86 21.75 -9.97
CA LEU A 5 41.24 22.13 -8.68
C LEU A 5 39.70 22.04 -8.68
N TYR A 6 39.05 21.91 -9.84
CA TYR A 6 37.58 21.88 -9.91
C TYR A 6 36.98 20.47 -9.79
N VAL A 7 37.75 19.42 -10.07
CA VAL A 7 37.24 18.03 -9.99
C VAL A 7 37.07 17.59 -8.53
N MET A 8 37.84 18.16 -7.60
CA MET A 8 37.83 17.77 -6.19
C MET A 8 36.77 18.51 -5.34
N ALA A 9 35.95 19.37 -5.94
CA ALA A 9 34.82 20.03 -5.25
C ALA A 9 33.47 19.34 -5.52
N PHE A 10 33.36 18.52 -6.58
CA PHE A 10 32.09 17.87 -6.92
C PHE A 10 31.90 16.50 -6.24
N ALA A 11 32.97 15.90 -5.70
CA ALA A 11 32.91 14.60 -5.03
C ALA A 11 32.37 14.66 -3.59
N PHE A 12 32.34 15.84 -2.96
CA PHE A 12 31.88 15.98 -1.57
C PHE A 12 30.39 16.34 -1.42
N ALA A 13 29.69 16.65 -2.52
CA ALA A 13 28.27 16.95 -2.48
C ALA A 13 27.36 15.70 -2.47
N LEU A 14 27.91 14.51 -2.77
CA LEU A 14 27.15 13.26 -2.76
C LEU A 14 27.26 12.45 -1.47
N SER A 15 27.94 12.96 -0.43
CA SER A 15 27.82 12.42 0.93
C SER A 15 26.67 13.11 1.68
N ALA A 16 25.51 13.17 1.03
CA ALA A 16 24.25 13.38 1.74
C ALA A 16 23.90 12.05 2.44
N PRO A 17 23.49 12.09 3.70
CA PRO A 17 23.62 10.98 4.64
C PRO A 17 22.86 9.75 4.14
N ALA A 18 23.52 8.59 4.10
CA ALA A 18 22.89 7.31 3.77
C ALA A 18 21.58 7.08 4.57
N TRP A 19 21.52 7.59 5.82
CA TRP A 19 20.33 7.55 6.67
C TRP A 19 19.14 8.41 6.21
N ALA A 20 19.35 9.43 5.37
CA ALA A 20 18.24 10.15 4.74
C ALA A 20 17.70 9.43 3.50
N GLN A 21 18.50 8.54 2.89
CA GLN A 21 18.08 7.73 1.74
C GLN A 21 17.25 6.52 2.19
N ASP A 22 17.61 5.89 3.31
CA ASP A 22 16.80 4.80 3.90
C ASP A 22 15.40 5.27 4.30
N GLY A 23 15.30 6.39 5.04
CA GLY A 23 14.01 6.98 5.41
C GLY A 23 13.12 7.37 4.22
N ALA A 24 13.75 7.78 3.11
CA ALA A 24 13.03 8.09 1.87
C ALA A 24 12.55 6.83 1.13
N MET A 25 13.34 5.76 1.17
CA MET A 25 12.98 4.47 0.57
C MET A 25 11.83 3.80 1.33
N GLU A 26 11.84 3.84 2.66
CA GLU A 26 10.78 3.28 3.52
C GLU A 26 9.46 4.04 3.33
N LEU A 27 9.51 5.37 3.21
CA LEU A 27 8.35 6.18 2.86
C LEU A 27 7.82 5.89 1.46
N ALA A 28 8.72 5.68 0.49
CA ALA A 28 8.33 5.31 -0.87
C ALA A 28 7.64 3.93 -0.90
N GLN A 29 8.14 2.96 -0.13
CA GLN A 29 7.51 1.64 0.01
C GLN A 29 6.14 1.73 0.68
N ALA A 30 6.01 2.48 1.78
CA ALA A 30 4.73 2.69 2.45
C ALA A 30 3.71 3.35 1.50
N ARG A 31 4.15 4.31 0.67
CA ARG A 31 3.28 5.00 -0.30
C ARG A 31 2.81 4.05 -1.39
N GLN A 32 3.73 3.24 -1.92
CA GLN A 32 3.40 2.22 -2.89
C GLN A 32 2.43 1.16 -2.30
N ALA A 33 2.56 0.80 -1.03
CA ALA A 33 1.66 -0.15 -0.37
C ALA A 33 0.24 0.43 -0.22
N VAL A 34 0.11 1.69 0.20
CA VAL A 34 -1.18 2.40 0.30
C VAL A 34 -1.83 2.58 -1.07
N ASP A 35 -1.06 2.90 -2.11
CA ASP A 35 -1.58 3.03 -3.47
C ASP A 35 -2.07 1.68 -4.02
N LYS A 36 -1.34 0.59 -3.75
CA LYS A 36 -1.77 -0.78 -4.12
C LYS A 36 -3.04 -1.20 -3.38
N ALA A 37 -3.15 -0.90 -2.08
CA ALA A 37 -4.35 -1.19 -1.30
C ALA A 37 -5.55 -0.37 -1.81
N THR A 38 -5.34 0.91 -2.14
CA THR A 38 -6.34 1.78 -2.77
C THR A 38 -6.80 1.22 -4.13
N GLN A 39 -5.87 0.73 -4.97
CA GLN A 39 -6.21 0.07 -6.25
C GLN A 39 -6.96 -1.25 -6.08
N ALA A 40 -6.81 -1.94 -4.94
CA ALA A 40 -7.53 -3.17 -4.63
C ALA A 40 -8.93 -2.92 -4.04
N ASP A 41 -9.51 -1.75 -4.31
CA ASP A 41 -10.81 -1.30 -3.80
C ASP A 41 -10.92 -1.34 -2.27
N ALA A 42 -9.79 -1.17 -1.56
CA ALA A 42 -9.82 -1.09 -0.09
C ALA A 42 -10.68 0.07 0.42
N ASP A 43 -10.89 1.14 -0.37
CA ASP A 43 -11.85 2.20 -0.03
C ASP A 43 -13.30 1.69 0.02
N GLN A 44 -13.64 0.61 -0.69
CA GLN A 44 -14.99 0.05 -0.75
C GLN A 44 -15.21 -1.08 0.27
N TYR A 45 -14.17 -1.83 0.63
CA TYR A 45 -14.27 -2.98 1.53
C TYR A 45 -13.62 -2.79 2.90
N ALA A 46 -12.65 -1.89 3.04
CA ALA A 46 -11.89 -1.65 4.27
C ALA A 46 -11.52 -0.16 4.48
N PRO A 47 -12.53 0.76 4.48
CA PRO A 47 -12.30 2.20 4.58
C PRO A 47 -11.57 2.62 5.86
N ASP A 48 -11.81 1.93 6.98
CA ASP A 48 -11.12 2.18 8.25
C ASP A 48 -9.63 1.83 8.18
N LEU A 49 -9.27 0.72 7.54
CA LEU A 49 -7.88 0.24 7.46
C LEU A 49 -7.05 1.08 6.48
N ILE A 50 -7.62 1.47 5.33
CA ILE A 50 -6.94 2.39 4.42
C ILE A 50 -6.81 3.80 5.01
N GLY A 51 -7.80 4.23 5.82
CA GLY A 51 -7.74 5.47 6.59
C GLY A 51 -6.59 5.49 7.59
N LEU A 52 -6.41 4.42 8.36
CA LEU A 52 -5.30 4.26 9.29
C LEU A 52 -3.94 4.24 8.57
N ALA A 53 -3.83 3.51 7.46
CA ALA A 53 -2.60 3.47 6.67
C ALA A 53 -2.23 4.85 6.10
N ARG A 54 -3.21 5.61 5.59
CA ARG A 54 -3.02 7.00 5.13
C ARG A 54 -2.55 7.91 6.26
N GLN A 55 -3.18 7.83 7.44
CA GLN A 55 -2.77 8.62 8.62
C GLN A 55 -1.36 8.28 9.09
N GLY A 56 -1.00 6.99 9.13
CA GLY A 56 0.35 6.53 9.48
C GLY A 56 1.40 7.05 8.48
N LEU A 57 1.05 7.07 7.20
CA LEU A 57 1.92 7.58 6.14
C LEU A 57 2.13 9.10 6.23
N GLU A 58 1.08 9.86 6.53
CA GLU A 58 1.21 11.30 6.80
C GLU A 58 2.08 11.58 8.03
N GLN A 59 1.94 10.80 9.11
CA GLN A 59 2.79 10.93 10.29
C GLN A 59 4.25 10.61 9.96
N ALA A 60 4.51 9.54 9.20
CA ALA A 60 5.85 9.18 8.76
C ALA A 60 6.47 10.28 7.89
N GLN A 61 5.70 10.91 7.00
CA GLN A 61 6.17 12.04 6.17
C GLN A 61 6.53 13.27 7.02
N ARG A 62 5.71 13.61 8.02
CA ARG A 62 6.00 14.71 8.96
C ARG A 62 7.26 14.41 9.78
N ALA A 63 7.38 13.18 10.28
CA ALA A 63 8.55 12.73 11.04
C ALA A 63 9.84 12.75 10.20
N ALA A 64 9.76 12.42 8.90
CA ALA A 64 10.92 12.49 8.00
C ALA A 64 11.34 13.93 7.64
N GLY A 65 10.40 14.88 7.69
CA GLY A 65 10.63 16.32 7.51
C GLY A 65 11.30 16.98 8.72
N ASP A 66 11.10 16.43 9.92
CA ASP A 66 11.69 16.95 11.15
C ASP A 66 13.03 16.25 11.48
N ARG A 67 14.08 17.03 11.71
CA ARG A 67 15.44 16.52 12.00
C ARG A 67 15.51 15.67 13.26
N ARG A 68 14.64 15.92 14.24
CA ARG A 68 14.61 15.18 15.51
C ARG A 68 13.83 13.87 15.39
N GLU A 69 12.73 13.90 14.66
CA GLU A 69 11.82 12.77 14.46
C GLU A 69 12.27 11.83 13.33
N ARG A 70 13.26 12.24 12.53
CA ARG A 70 13.78 11.45 11.40
C ARG A 70 14.17 10.02 11.73
N LYS A 71 14.60 9.76 12.97
CA LYS A 71 14.95 8.42 13.46
C LYS A 71 13.73 7.52 13.71
N ASN A 72 12.56 8.13 13.92
CA ASN A 72 11.29 7.44 14.13
C ASN A 72 10.52 7.22 12.82
N ALA A 73 10.85 7.97 11.76
CA ALA A 73 10.24 7.84 10.44
C ALA A 73 10.27 6.39 9.86
N PRO A 74 11.38 5.62 9.95
CA PRO A 74 11.41 4.23 9.53
C PRO A 74 10.38 3.35 10.26
N ALA A 75 10.29 3.49 11.58
CA ALA A 75 9.38 2.70 12.42
C ALA A 75 7.91 3.02 12.14
N LEU A 76 7.60 4.30 11.91
CA LEU A 76 6.25 4.74 11.51
C LEU A 76 5.90 4.25 10.10
N ALA A 77 6.84 4.29 9.16
CA ALA A 77 6.64 3.78 7.80
C ALA A 77 6.40 2.26 7.79
N LEU A 78 7.17 1.49 8.57
CA LEU A 78 6.98 0.04 8.74
C LEU A 78 5.60 -0.30 9.30
N ARG A 79 5.15 0.45 10.30
CA ARG A 79 3.81 0.28 10.87
C ARG A 79 2.71 0.59 9.84
N ALA A 80 2.84 1.71 9.13
CA ALA A 80 1.90 2.08 8.08
C ALA A 80 1.85 1.05 6.94
N ALA A 81 3.01 0.47 6.57
CA ALA A 81 3.08 -0.60 5.58
C ALA A 81 2.38 -1.88 6.06
N ALA A 82 2.60 -2.29 7.31
CA ALA A 82 1.93 -3.44 7.91
C ALA A 82 0.41 -3.25 8.00
N ASP A 83 -0.06 -2.06 8.39
CA ASP A 83 -1.48 -1.71 8.42
C ASP A 83 -2.09 -1.72 7.01
N ALA A 84 -1.36 -1.22 5.99
CA ALA A 84 -1.78 -1.27 4.59
C ALA A 84 -1.85 -2.70 4.05
N ASP A 85 -0.89 -3.57 4.37
CA ASP A 85 -0.88 -4.97 3.98
C ASP A 85 -2.04 -5.75 4.61
N LEU A 86 -2.36 -5.45 5.89
CA LEU A 86 -3.55 -5.98 6.56
C LEU A 86 -4.83 -5.52 5.87
N ALA A 87 -4.93 -4.24 5.50
CA ALA A 87 -6.06 -3.69 4.74
C ALA A 87 -6.25 -4.42 3.40
N ARG A 88 -5.14 -4.66 2.69
CA ARG A 88 -5.13 -5.37 1.40
C ARG A 88 -5.62 -6.80 1.55
N ALA A 89 -5.09 -7.55 2.52
CA ALA A 89 -5.51 -8.93 2.77
C ALA A 89 -7.01 -9.03 3.12
N ARG A 90 -7.53 -8.10 3.91
CA ARG A 90 -8.96 -8.03 4.25
C ARG A 90 -9.83 -7.70 3.03
N SER A 91 -9.36 -6.81 2.16
CA SER A 91 -10.07 -6.43 0.93
C SER A 91 -10.11 -7.60 -0.07
N GLU A 92 -9.00 -8.33 -0.21
CA GLU A 92 -8.92 -9.56 -0.99
C GLU A 92 -9.88 -10.64 -0.46
N GLU A 93 -9.93 -10.84 0.87
CA GLU A 93 -10.87 -11.76 1.54
C GLU A 93 -12.33 -11.39 1.24
N ALA A 94 -12.68 -10.10 1.40
CA ALA A 94 -14.03 -9.62 1.13
C ALA A 94 -14.43 -9.80 -0.34
N THR A 95 -13.51 -9.48 -1.27
CA THR A 95 -13.71 -9.64 -2.71
C THR A 95 -13.90 -11.11 -3.09
N ALA A 96 -13.05 -12.00 -2.58
CA ALA A 96 -13.15 -13.43 -2.81
C ALA A 96 -14.49 -14.00 -2.28
N THR A 97 -14.93 -13.52 -1.11
CA THR A 97 -16.21 -13.91 -0.52
C THR A 97 -17.40 -13.43 -1.36
N ALA A 98 -17.35 -12.18 -1.84
CA ALA A 98 -18.38 -11.64 -2.72
C ALA A 98 -18.46 -12.41 -4.05
N GLN A 99 -17.31 -12.72 -4.67
CA GLN A 99 -17.24 -13.54 -5.88
C GLN A 99 -17.80 -14.95 -5.66
N LEU A 100 -17.48 -15.58 -4.52
CA LEU A 100 -18.01 -16.88 -4.16
C LEU A 100 -19.55 -16.85 -4.04
N GLN A 101 -20.09 -15.80 -3.42
CA GLN A 101 -21.53 -15.64 -3.27
C GLN A 101 -22.24 -15.40 -4.62
N LEU A 102 -21.65 -14.59 -5.51
CA LEU A 102 -22.14 -14.40 -6.87
C LEU A 102 -22.18 -15.73 -7.65
N ARG A 103 -21.11 -16.51 -7.62
CA ARG A 103 -21.04 -17.81 -8.30
C ARG A 103 -22.03 -18.82 -7.73
N ARG A 104 -22.25 -18.83 -6.42
CA ARG A 104 -23.30 -19.66 -5.79
C ARG A 104 -24.69 -19.27 -6.26
N ASN A 105 -24.98 -17.97 -6.38
CA ASN A 105 -26.26 -17.50 -6.89
C ASN A 105 -26.47 -17.89 -8.35
N GLU A 106 -25.42 -17.77 -9.17
CA GLU A 106 -25.43 -18.19 -10.58
C GLU A 106 -25.68 -19.70 -10.71
N VAL A 107 -24.98 -20.54 -9.93
CA VAL A 107 -25.22 -21.99 -9.90
C VAL A 107 -26.65 -22.31 -9.48
N ASN A 108 -27.17 -21.66 -8.43
CA ASN A 108 -28.55 -21.85 -7.98
C ASN A 108 -29.57 -21.39 -9.02
N GLN A 109 -29.25 -20.36 -9.81
CA GLN A 109 -30.10 -19.90 -10.91
C GLN A 109 -30.10 -20.90 -12.06
N LEU A 110 -28.94 -21.41 -12.45
CA LEU A 110 -28.79 -22.45 -13.47
C LEU A 110 -29.50 -23.75 -13.07
N GLN A 111 -29.36 -24.19 -11.83
CA GLN A 111 -30.07 -25.37 -11.31
C GLN A 111 -31.59 -25.22 -11.39
N ARG A 112 -32.12 -24.04 -11.03
CA ARG A 112 -33.56 -23.76 -11.15
C ARG A 112 -34.04 -23.76 -12.60
N GLN A 113 -33.24 -23.22 -13.52
CA GLN A 113 -33.55 -23.24 -14.95
C GLN A 113 -33.56 -24.65 -15.53
N LEU A 114 -32.63 -25.51 -15.11
CA LEU A 114 -32.58 -26.91 -15.52
C LEU A 114 -33.80 -27.69 -15.02
N SER A 115 -34.11 -27.61 -13.72
CA SER A 115 -35.29 -28.28 -13.14
C SER A 115 -36.59 -27.82 -13.80
N THR A 116 -36.78 -26.52 -14.03
CA THR A 116 -38.00 -25.99 -14.68
C THR A 116 -38.07 -26.35 -16.17
N GLY A 117 -36.93 -26.58 -16.83
CA GLY A 117 -36.84 -26.99 -18.22
C GLY A 117 -37.03 -28.49 -18.44
N GLU A 118 -36.60 -29.31 -17.47
CA GLU A 118 -36.80 -30.77 -17.46
C GLU A 118 -38.25 -31.15 -17.12
N ASP A 119 -38.91 -30.44 -16.20
CA ASP A 119 -40.34 -30.65 -15.88
C ASP A 119 -41.29 -30.34 -17.06
N ARG A 120 -40.80 -29.73 -18.14
CA ARG A 120 -41.59 -29.30 -19.30
C ARG A 120 -41.48 -30.27 -20.50
N ARG A 121 -40.86 -31.44 -20.35
CA ARG A 121 -40.79 -32.52 -21.35
C ARG A 121 -41.53 -33.76 -20.86
#